data_AF-A0A5J4YH48-F1
#
_entry.id   AF-A0A5J4YH48-F1
#
_cell.length_a   1.000
_cell.length_b   1.000
_cell.length_c   1.000
_cell.angle_alpha   90.00
_cell.angle_beta   90.00
_cell.angle_gamma   90.00
#
_symmetry.space_group_name_H-M   'P 1'
#
loop_
_entity.id
_entity.type
_entity.pdbx_description
1 polymer ?
#
loop_
_entity_poly.entity_id
_entity_poly.type
_entity_poly.pdbx_seq_one_letter_code
_entity_poly.pdbx_strand_id
1 'polypeptide(L)'
;MKGFKTCERRLTHLLHSGIRSRPSPATASIGNMAPRLSDFEKGQIDALHRLCLTPRAIAARLRPRPDKTRPSHKTVERFLKNRGKKRVFKKHGPARTISPKLERRLIRHVITDRLTSAQAVTELQLACSARTVRRILQRSPEIRIIAQRRKFFISETNRVKRLAFAREYVHKPPSFWKNVIFSDEKIFRLDGPHGYNKTYQRMRGS
;
A
#
# COMPACT_ATOMS: atom_id res chain seq x y z
N MET A 1 -29.81 13.51 -48.14
CA MET A 1 -28.54 12.77 -48.32
C MET A 1 -27.39 13.70 -47.97
N LYS A 2 -26.76 13.51 -46.80
CA LYS A 2 -25.51 14.19 -46.40
C LYS A 2 -24.58 13.11 -45.87
N GLY A 3 -23.43 12.97 -46.52
CA GLY A 3 -22.49 11.86 -46.36
C GLY A 3 -21.85 11.79 -44.98
N PHE A 4 -21.85 10.58 -44.40
CA PHE A 4 -21.04 10.24 -43.24
C PHE A 4 -19.59 10.06 -43.69
N LYS A 5 -18.70 10.96 -43.25
CA LYS A 5 -17.25 10.75 -43.39
C LYS A 5 -16.82 9.69 -42.38
N THR A 6 -16.52 8.49 -42.86
CA THR A 6 -15.83 7.45 -42.10
C THR A 6 -14.40 7.90 -41.82
N CYS A 7 -14.10 8.19 -40.56
CA CYS A 7 -12.73 8.43 -40.11
C CYS A 7 -12.06 7.07 -39.91
N GLU A 8 -11.33 6.61 -40.92
CA GLU A 8 -10.36 5.53 -40.80
C GLU A 8 -9.29 5.95 -39.78
N ARG A 9 -9.37 5.38 -38.57
CA ARG A 9 -8.26 5.43 -37.62
C ARG A 9 -7.21 4.41 -38.06
N ARG A 10 -6.15 4.90 -38.71
CA ARG A 10 -4.89 4.18 -38.89
C ARG A 10 -4.45 3.53 -37.57
N LEU A 11 -4.41 2.21 -37.56
CA LEU A 11 -3.71 1.40 -36.57
C LEU A 11 -2.20 1.61 -36.76
N THR A 12 -1.63 2.56 -36.03
CA THR A 12 -0.18 2.60 -35.86
C THR A 12 0.21 1.59 -34.79
N HIS A 13 0.86 0.51 -35.25
CA HIS A 13 1.54 -0.46 -34.41
C HIS A 13 2.64 0.25 -33.61
N LEU A 14 2.32 0.68 -32.39
CA LEU A 14 3.31 1.07 -31.40
C LEU A 14 3.73 -0.18 -30.63
N LEU A 15 4.93 -0.62 -30.99
CA LEU A 15 5.68 -1.72 -30.39
C LEU A 15 5.55 -1.72 -28.87
N HIS A 16 5.16 -2.89 -28.35
CA HIS A 16 5.10 -3.22 -26.94
C HIS A 16 6.46 -2.95 -26.29
N SER A 17 6.59 -1.80 -25.62
CA SER A 17 7.66 -1.62 -24.63
C SER A 17 7.33 -2.56 -23.48
N GLY A 18 8.09 -3.66 -23.42
CA GLY A 18 7.89 -4.75 -22.50
C GLY A 18 7.62 -4.24 -21.09
N ILE A 19 6.51 -4.68 -20.51
CA ILE A 19 6.38 -4.76 -19.07
C ILE A 19 7.61 -5.55 -18.63
N ARG A 20 8.60 -4.86 -18.04
CA ARG A 20 9.68 -5.54 -17.33
C ARG A 20 9.00 -6.34 -16.24
N SER A 21 8.71 -7.60 -16.53
CA SER A 21 8.45 -8.61 -15.52
C SER A 21 9.64 -8.47 -14.58
N ARG A 22 9.37 -7.99 -13.36
CA ARG A 22 10.34 -8.19 -12.29
C ARG A 22 10.57 -9.69 -12.29
N PRO A 23 11.81 -10.18 -12.43
CA PRO A 23 12.04 -11.59 -12.16
C PRO A 23 11.40 -11.87 -10.81
N SER A 24 10.55 -12.91 -10.76
CA SER A 24 10.17 -13.54 -9.50
C SER A 24 11.46 -13.61 -8.68
N PRO A 25 11.50 -13.21 -7.41
CA PRO A 25 12.73 -13.24 -6.65
C PRO A 25 13.24 -14.67 -6.74
N ALA A 26 14.23 -14.89 -7.63
CA ALA A 26 15.03 -16.08 -7.64
C ALA A 26 15.44 -16.18 -6.19
N THR A 27 15.02 -17.27 -5.55
CA THR A 27 15.28 -17.63 -4.16
C THR A 27 16.68 -17.14 -3.90
N ALA A 28 16.79 -15.97 -3.24
CA ALA A 28 18.08 -15.34 -3.10
C ALA A 28 18.84 -16.38 -2.31
N SER A 29 19.81 -17.02 -2.97
CA SER A 29 20.75 -17.89 -2.27
C SER A 29 21.20 -17.03 -1.10
N ILE A 30 21.07 -17.60 0.10
CA ILE A 30 21.53 -16.95 1.33
C ILE A 30 23.04 -16.89 1.15
N GLY A 31 23.50 -15.89 0.40
CA GLY A 31 24.91 -15.67 0.12
C GLY A 31 25.57 -15.51 1.46
N ASN A 32 26.65 -16.26 1.68
CA ASN A 32 27.50 -16.34 2.86
C ASN A 32 27.60 -15.03 3.66
N MET A 33 26.56 -14.69 4.42
CA MET A 33 26.58 -13.61 5.38
C MET A 33 27.05 -14.25 6.68
N ALA A 34 28.27 -13.90 7.10
CA ALA A 34 28.78 -14.33 8.39
C ALA A 34 27.72 -14.05 9.47
N PRO A 35 27.28 -15.07 10.24
CA PRO A 35 26.18 -14.88 11.17
C PRO A 35 26.54 -13.84 12.24
N ARG A 36 25.59 -12.97 12.57
CA ARG A 36 25.76 -11.99 13.66
C ARG A 36 26.09 -12.72 14.96
N LEU A 37 26.87 -12.07 15.83
CA LEU A 37 27.14 -12.60 17.17
C LEU A 37 25.82 -12.82 17.91
N SER A 38 25.61 -14.03 18.41
CA SER A 38 24.48 -14.35 19.28
C SER A 38 24.68 -13.71 20.66
N ASP A 39 23.59 -13.55 21.42
CA ASP A 39 23.71 -12.98 22.78
C ASP A 39 24.53 -13.86 23.72
N PHE A 40 24.49 -15.18 23.50
CA PHE A 40 25.36 -16.14 24.20
C PHE A 40 26.85 -15.91 23.87
N GLU A 41 27.19 -15.75 22.59
CA GLU A 41 28.57 -15.46 22.16
C GLU A 41 29.06 -14.12 22.72
N LYS A 42 28.20 -13.10 22.74
CA LYS A 42 28.52 -11.81 23.36
C LYS A 42 28.82 -11.96 24.84
N GLY A 43 28.01 -12.75 25.57
CA GLY A 43 28.24 -13.07 26.98
C GLY A 43 29.56 -13.80 27.23
N GLN A 44 29.89 -14.80 26.39
CA GLN A 44 31.18 -15.50 26.47
C GLN A 44 32.36 -14.57 26.20
N ILE A 45 32.26 -13.71 25.18
CA ILE A 45 33.28 -12.70 24.88
C ILE A 45 33.47 -11.76 26.08
N ASP A 46 32.37 -11.29 26.69
CA ASP A 46 32.42 -10.42 27.85
C ASP A 46 33.06 -11.09 29.07
N ALA A 47 32.74 -12.36 29.32
CA ALA A 47 33.34 -13.14 30.41
C ALA A 47 34.85 -13.35 30.20
N LEU A 48 35.26 -13.77 28.99
CA LEU A 48 36.67 -13.99 28.67
C LEU A 48 37.47 -12.68 28.63
N HIS A 49 36.86 -11.57 28.22
CA HIS A 49 37.50 -10.25 28.25
C HIS A 49 37.76 -9.76 29.68
N ARG A 50 36.88 -10.09 30.65
CA ARG A 50 37.13 -9.78 32.07
C ARG A 50 38.33 -10.53 32.64
N LEU A 51 38.73 -11.65 32.04
CA LEU A 51 39.95 -12.39 32.37
C LEU A 51 41.21 -11.84 31.66
N CYS A 52 41.14 -10.62 31.12
CA CYS A 52 42.24 -9.94 30.42
C CYS A 52 42.81 -10.71 29.21
N LEU A 53 42.04 -11.63 28.63
CA LEU A 53 42.44 -12.36 27.42
C LEU A 53 42.47 -11.41 26.21
N THR A 54 43.50 -11.56 25.38
CA THR A 54 43.56 -10.82 24.11
C THR A 54 42.41 -11.25 23.21
N PRO A 55 41.89 -10.39 22.31
CA PRO A 55 40.75 -10.77 21.49
C PRO A 55 41.05 -12.00 20.61
N ARG A 56 42.33 -12.25 20.24
CA ARG A 56 42.75 -13.45 19.48
C ARG A 56 42.59 -14.71 20.34
N ALA A 57 43.04 -14.66 21.59
CA ALA A 57 42.87 -15.75 22.54
C ALA A 57 41.39 -16.00 22.85
N ILE A 58 40.58 -14.94 22.96
CA ILE A 58 39.12 -15.04 23.13
C ILE A 58 38.52 -15.82 21.94
N ALA A 59 38.79 -15.40 20.70
CA ALA A 59 38.24 -16.05 19.51
C ALA A 59 38.59 -17.55 19.41
N ALA A 60 39.80 -17.94 19.80
CA ALA A 60 40.22 -19.34 19.83
C ALA A 60 39.50 -20.16 20.92
N ARG A 61 39.14 -19.53 22.04
CA ARG A 61 38.54 -20.15 23.22
C ARG A 61 37.00 -20.15 23.21
N LEU A 62 36.39 -19.47 22.24
CA LEU A 62 34.95 -19.55 22.00
C LEU A 62 34.55 -20.95 21.53
N ARG A 63 33.39 -21.41 22.02
CA ARG A 63 32.80 -22.66 21.55
C ARG A 63 32.43 -22.53 20.08
N PRO A 64 32.74 -23.52 19.22
CA PRO A 64 32.27 -23.53 17.85
C PRO A 64 30.73 -23.48 17.80
N ARG A 65 30.21 -22.83 16.76
CA ARG A 65 28.79 -22.85 16.39
C ARG A 65 28.38 -24.26 15.92
N PRO A 66 27.06 -24.55 15.77
CA PRO A 66 26.58 -25.83 15.25
C PRO A 66 27.15 -26.20 13.87
N ASP A 67 27.43 -25.20 13.03
CA ASP A 67 28.09 -25.35 11.72
C ASP A 67 29.63 -25.44 11.81
N LYS A 68 30.17 -25.63 13.02
CA LYS A 68 31.60 -25.67 13.37
C LYS A 68 32.36 -24.37 13.09
N THR A 69 31.69 -23.27 12.73
CA THR A 69 32.33 -21.97 12.54
C THR A 69 32.57 -21.25 13.87
N ARG A 70 33.54 -20.34 13.90
CA ARG A 70 33.81 -19.46 15.05
C ARG A 70 33.78 -17.99 14.61
N PRO A 71 33.41 -17.05 15.50
CA PRO A 71 33.60 -15.63 15.23
C PRO A 71 35.07 -15.31 14.99
N SER A 72 35.35 -14.56 13.92
CA SER A 72 36.71 -14.06 13.65
C SER A 72 37.20 -13.16 14.78
N HIS A 73 38.51 -13.17 15.03
CA HIS A 73 39.19 -12.20 15.89
C HIS A 73 38.73 -10.75 15.64
N LYS A 74 38.58 -10.35 14.37
CA LYS A 74 38.13 -9.00 13.99
C LYS A 74 36.70 -8.69 14.42
N THR A 75 35.84 -9.71 14.46
CA THR A 75 34.45 -9.59 14.95
C THR A 75 34.44 -9.40 16.47
N VAL A 76 35.27 -10.15 17.19
CA VAL A 76 35.46 -10.00 18.65
C VAL A 76 36.02 -8.61 18.98
N GLU A 77 37.08 -8.19 18.28
CA GLU A 77 37.69 -6.86 18.44
C GLU A 77 36.68 -5.74 18.17
N ARG A 78 35.89 -5.84 17.08
CA ARG A 78 34.83 -4.88 16.76
C ARG A 78 33.73 -4.85 17.82
N PHE A 79 33.35 -5.99 18.36
CA PHE A 79 32.35 -6.07 19.43
C PHE A 79 32.84 -5.37 20.70
N LEU A 80 34.06 -5.68 21.15
CA LEU A 80 34.67 -5.05 22.33
C LEU A 80 34.82 -3.53 22.17
N LYS A 81 35.26 -3.05 20.99
CA LYS A 81 35.35 -1.61 20.67
C LYS A 81 34.00 -0.88 20.65
N ASN A 82 32.90 -1.60 20.44
CA ASN A 82 31.55 -1.04 20.40
C ASN A 82 30.71 -1.41 21.63
N ARG A 83 31.30 -2.09 22.61
CA ARG A 83 30.67 -2.47 23.86
C ARG A 83 30.21 -1.21 24.61
N GLY A 84 28.99 -1.24 25.13
CA GLY A 84 28.37 -0.09 25.83
C GLY A 84 27.83 1.03 24.92
N LYS A 85 28.06 0.98 23.61
CA LYS A 85 27.44 1.96 22.69
C LYS A 85 25.96 1.63 22.50
N LYS A 86 25.07 2.51 23.00
CA LYS A 86 23.61 2.37 22.85
C LYS A 86 23.11 2.59 21.41
N ARG A 87 23.87 3.29 20.56
CA ARG A 87 23.44 3.64 19.19
C ARG A 87 23.88 2.59 18.18
N VAL A 88 22.94 1.72 17.80
CA VAL A 88 23.07 0.87 16.61
C VAL A 88 22.56 1.67 15.40
N PHE A 89 23.48 2.11 14.53
CA PHE A 89 23.10 2.72 13.26
C PHE A 89 22.51 1.63 12.36
N LYS A 90 21.21 1.70 12.11
CA LYS A 90 20.55 0.86 11.11
C LYS A 90 21.07 1.27 9.74
N LYS A 91 21.38 0.30 8.88
CA LYS A 91 21.64 0.57 7.47
C LYS A 91 20.41 1.27 6.89
N HIS A 92 20.64 2.33 6.11
CA HIS A 92 19.56 2.99 5.40
C HIS A 92 18.91 1.99 4.43
N GLY A 93 17.59 2.06 4.32
CA GLY A 93 16.87 1.32 3.30
C GLY A 93 17.19 1.86 1.91
N PRO A 94 16.77 1.16 0.85
CA PRO A 94 16.86 1.65 -0.52
C PRO A 94 16.18 3.02 -0.68
N ALA A 95 16.72 3.84 -1.57
CA ALA A 95 16.13 5.12 -1.91
C ALA A 95 14.69 4.94 -2.41
N ARG A 96 13.82 5.90 -2.08
CA ARG A 96 12.41 5.86 -2.50
C ARG A 96 12.33 6.14 -4.00
N THR A 97 11.49 5.38 -4.70
CA THR A 97 11.23 5.58 -6.14
C THR A 97 10.57 6.93 -6.44
N ILE A 98 9.81 7.48 -5.50
CA ILE A 98 9.07 8.75 -5.67
C ILE A 98 9.68 9.81 -4.76
N SER A 99 9.97 10.98 -5.33
CA SER A 99 10.47 12.14 -4.57
C SER A 99 9.36 12.76 -3.70
N PRO A 100 9.69 13.42 -2.57
CA PRO A 100 8.70 14.06 -1.72
C PRO A 100 7.83 15.10 -2.45
N LYS A 101 8.40 15.81 -3.44
CA LYS A 101 7.66 16.78 -4.26
C LYS A 101 6.60 16.09 -5.13
N LEU A 102 6.99 14.99 -5.78
CA LEU A 102 6.09 14.21 -6.63
C LEU A 102 5.00 13.50 -5.79
N GLU A 103 5.33 13.05 -4.59
CA GLU A 103 4.37 12.49 -3.63
C GLU A 103 3.29 13.50 -3.24
N ARG A 104 3.64 14.76 -2.95
CA ARG A 104 2.65 15.82 -2.67
C ARG A 104 1.78 16.15 -3.88
N ARG A 105 2.35 16.12 -5.09
CA ARG A 105 1.58 16.32 -6.33
C ARG A 105 0.57 15.19 -6.54
N LEU A 106 1.01 13.95 -6.34
CA LEU A 106 0.20 12.73 -6.41
C LEU A 106 -1.00 12.80 -5.45
N ILE A 107 -0.75 13.10 -4.17
CA ILE A 107 -1.80 13.22 -3.15
C ILE A 107 -2.84 14.25 -3.57
N ARG A 108 -2.42 15.41 -4.08
CA ARG A 108 -3.35 16.46 -4.54
C ARG A 108 -4.21 16.00 -5.72
N HIS A 109 -3.62 15.45 -6.78
CA HIS A 109 -4.39 15.01 -7.97
C HIS A 109 -5.38 13.90 -7.62
N VAL A 110 -4.96 12.93 -6.79
CA VAL A 110 -5.86 11.86 -6.34
C VAL A 110 -7.09 12.40 -5.59
N ILE A 111 -6.92 13.47 -4.80
CA ILE A 111 -8.04 14.10 -4.09
C ILE A 111 -8.92 14.93 -5.03
N THR A 112 -8.31 15.79 -5.85
CA THR A 112 -9.04 16.73 -6.73
C THR A 112 -9.80 15.98 -7.83
N ASP A 113 -9.11 15.08 -8.53
CA ASP A 113 -9.63 14.42 -9.72
C ASP A 113 -10.27 13.06 -9.40
N ARG A 114 -10.31 12.68 -8.10
CA ARG A 114 -10.93 11.44 -7.58
C ARG A 114 -10.35 10.16 -8.19
N LEU A 115 -9.06 10.17 -8.50
CA LEU A 115 -8.39 9.08 -9.21
C LEU A 115 -8.23 7.82 -8.35
N THR A 116 -8.31 6.67 -9.00
CA THR A 116 -7.82 5.41 -8.43
C THR A 116 -6.29 5.37 -8.45
N SER A 117 -5.69 4.46 -7.68
CA SER A 117 -4.22 4.30 -7.66
C SER A 117 -3.64 3.86 -9.01
N ALA A 118 -4.43 3.20 -9.86
CA ALA A 118 -4.00 2.81 -11.21
C ALA A 118 -4.06 4.02 -12.16
N GLN A 119 -5.16 4.76 -12.15
CA GLN A 119 -5.31 6.00 -12.92
C GLN A 119 -4.24 7.03 -12.55
N ALA A 120 -3.93 7.17 -11.26
CA ALA A 120 -2.88 8.09 -10.83
C ALA A 120 -1.48 7.71 -11.36
N VAL A 121 -1.19 6.44 -11.62
CA VAL A 121 0.07 6.02 -12.26
C VAL A 121 0.08 6.45 -13.72
N THR A 122 -1.02 6.25 -14.45
CA THR A 122 -1.11 6.56 -15.87
C THR A 122 -1.12 8.07 -16.10
N GLU A 123 -1.89 8.82 -15.33
CA GLU A 123 -2.04 10.27 -15.50
C GLU A 123 -0.79 11.06 -15.12
N LEU A 124 -0.10 10.65 -14.04
CA LEU A 124 1.13 11.28 -13.61
C LEU A 124 2.38 10.62 -14.22
N GLN A 125 2.19 9.69 -15.16
CA GLN A 125 3.25 8.94 -15.85
C GLN A 125 4.33 8.42 -14.88
N LEU A 126 3.90 7.82 -13.77
CA LEU A 126 4.79 7.40 -12.69
C LEU A 126 5.53 6.12 -13.08
N ALA A 127 6.85 6.10 -12.89
CA ALA A 127 7.68 4.91 -13.06
C ALA A 127 7.50 3.84 -11.95
N CYS A 128 6.35 3.81 -11.28
CA CYS A 128 6.09 2.94 -10.15
C CYS A 128 4.74 2.21 -10.29
N SER A 129 4.59 1.09 -9.58
CA SER A 129 3.35 0.33 -9.62
C SER A 129 2.21 0.99 -8.86
N ALA A 130 0.97 0.71 -9.26
CA ALA A 130 -0.24 1.16 -8.56
C ALA A 130 -0.25 0.75 -7.08
N ARG A 131 0.38 -0.37 -6.73
CA ARG A 131 0.53 -0.81 -5.33
C ARG A 131 1.44 0.12 -4.52
N THR A 132 2.48 0.67 -5.13
CA THR A 132 3.35 1.67 -4.48
C THR A 132 2.61 2.98 -4.26
N VAL A 133 1.83 3.43 -5.24
CA VAL A 133 0.92 4.57 -5.09
C VAL A 133 -0.08 4.35 -3.96
N ARG A 134 -0.74 3.18 -3.90
CA ARG A 134 -1.67 2.86 -2.80
C ARG A 134 -1.00 2.94 -1.43
N ARG A 135 0.22 2.39 -1.26
CA ARG A 135 0.97 2.47 0.01
C ARG A 135 1.30 3.92 0.39
N ILE A 136 1.65 4.75 -0.58
CA ILE A 136 1.91 6.17 -0.37
C ILE A 136 0.65 6.88 0.13
N LEU A 137 -0.49 6.65 -0.54
CA LEU A 137 -1.76 7.26 -0.16
C LEU A 137 -2.24 6.79 1.22
N GLN A 138 -2.08 5.51 1.56
CA GLN A 138 -2.42 4.95 2.87
C GLN A 138 -1.56 5.50 4.01
N ARG A 139 -0.31 5.87 3.72
CA ARG A 139 0.61 6.47 4.70
C ARG A 139 0.31 7.95 4.94
N SER A 140 -0.38 8.60 4.01
CA SER A 140 -0.65 10.04 4.12
C SER A 140 -1.71 10.30 5.19
N PRO A 141 -1.45 11.21 6.15
CA PRO A 141 -2.45 11.59 7.15
C PRO A 141 -3.57 12.45 6.55
N GLU A 142 -3.38 13.02 5.35
CA GLU A 142 -4.34 13.90 4.70
C GLU A 142 -5.47 13.17 4.00
N ILE A 143 -5.36 11.85 3.80
CA ILE A 143 -6.27 11.06 2.97
C ILE A 143 -6.90 9.93 3.78
N ARG A 144 -8.20 9.76 3.60
CA ARG A 144 -8.94 8.56 4.04
C ARG A 144 -9.52 7.83 2.84
N ILE A 145 -9.48 6.49 2.90
CA ILE A 145 -10.17 5.62 1.95
C ILE A 145 -11.61 5.43 2.45
N ILE A 146 -12.59 5.80 1.64
CA ILE A 146 -14.01 5.74 1.99
C ILE A 146 -14.75 4.89 0.96
N ALA A 147 -15.61 4.00 1.44
CA ALA A 147 -16.55 3.27 0.61
C ALA A 147 -17.60 4.25 0.05
N GLN A 148 -17.71 4.35 -1.27
CA GLN A 148 -18.73 5.15 -1.91
C GLN A 148 -20.09 4.49 -1.77
N ARG A 149 -21.07 5.28 -1.31
CA ARG A 149 -22.48 4.90 -1.43
C ARG A 149 -22.83 4.85 -2.91
N ARG A 150 -23.34 3.71 -3.38
CA ARG A 150 -23.88 3.59 -4.73
C ARG A 150 -25.11 4.50 -4.80
N LYS A 151 -25.04 5.52 -5.65
CA LYS A 151 -26.20 6.33 -6.01
C LYS A 151 -26.71 5.78 -7.34
N PHE A 152 -27.97 5.36 -7.36
CA PHE A 152 -28.63 5.06 -8.61
C PHE A 152 -28.77 6.35 -9.41
N PHE A 153 -28.53 6.27 -10.72
CA PHE A 153 -28.79 7.38 -11.61
C PHE A 153 -30.30 7.68 -11.62
N ILE A 154 -30.67 8.93 -11.41
CA ILE A 154 -32.06 9.39 -11.49
C ILE A 154 -32.12 10.36 -12.66
N SER A 155 -32.90 10.04 -13.69
CA SER A 155 -33.12 10.95 -14.81
C SER A 155 -33.83 12.22 -14.32
N GLU A 156 -33.67 13.32 -15.05
CA GLU A 156 -34.29 14.59 -14.67
C GLU A 156 -35.83 14.48 -14.63
N THR A 157 -36.41 13.74 -15.58
CA THR A 157 -37.86 13.44 -15.61
C THR A 157 -38.31 12.69 -14.36
N ASN A 158 -37.57 11.67 -13.93
CA ASN A 158 -37.89 10.90 -12.73
C ASN A 158 -37.66 11.73 -11.47
N ARG A 159 -36.68 12.64 -11.46
CA ARG A 159 -36.45 13.55 -10.35
C ARG A 159 -37.66 14.45 -10.10
N VAL A 160 -38.23 15.03 -11.16
CA VAL A 160 -39.43 15.87 -11.07
C VAL A 160 -40.63 15.06 -10.59
N LYS A 161 -40.88 13.88 -11.20
CA LYS A 161 -42.00 13.01 -10.79
C LYS A 161 -41.90 12.58 -9.33
N ARG A 162 -40.71 12.18 -8.87
CA ARG A 162 -40.47 11.82 -7.47
C ARG A 162 -40.70 12.98 -6.52
N LEU A 163 -40.33 14.20 -6.90
CA LEU A 163 -40.57 15.40 -6.09
C LEU A 163 -42.05 15.75 -6.01
N ALA A 164 -42.78 15.67 -7.14
CA ALA A 164 -44.22 15.89 -7.18
C ALA A 164 -44.95 14.88 -6.29
N PHE A 165 -44.62 13.59 -6.43
CA PHE A 165 -45.14 12.54 -5.55
C PHE A 165 -44.83 12.83 -4.08
N ALA A 166 -43.58 13.15 -3.74
CA ALA A 166 -43.24 13.46 -2.35
C ALA A 166 -44.07 14.62 -1.79
N ARG A 167 -44.26 15.70 -2.56
CA ARG A 167 -45.07 16.87 -2.14
C ARG A 167 -46.55 16.53 -1.98
N GLU A 168 -47.11 15.72 -2.87
CA GLU A 168 -48.52 15.32 -2.82
C GLU A 168 -48.84 14.45 -1.59
N TYR A 169 -47.92 13.56 -1.23
CA TYR A 169 -48.16 12.55 -0.19
C TYR A 169 -47.60 12.90 1.19
N VAL A 170 -46.64 13.84 1.32
CA VAL A 170 -46.01 14.18 2.62
C VAL A 170 -47.00 14.71 3.67
N HIS A 171 -48.07 15.38 3.24
CA HIS A 171 -49.08 15.98 4.14
C HIS A 171 -50.36 15.14 4.27
N LYS A 172 -50.38 13.90 3.74
CA LYS A 172 -51.57 13.05 3.86
C LYS A 172 -51.81 12.63 5.31
N PRO A 173 -53.07 12.61 5.78
CA PRO A 173 -53.39 12.27 7.15
C PRO A 173 -53.13 10.78 7.44
N PRO A 174 -52.91 10.39 8.70
CA PRO A 174 -52.68 8.99 9.06
C PRO A 174 -53.81 8.03 8.63
N SER A 175 -55.05 8.50 8.57
CA SER A 175 -56.21 7.71 8.10
C SER A 175 -56.05 7.24 6.66
N PHE A 176 -55.40 8.03 5.80
CA PHE A 176 -55.10 7.64 4.43
C PHE A 176 -54.13 6.46 4.41
N TRP A 177 -53.02 6.57 5.15
CA TRP A 177 -51.97 5.54 5.19
C TRP A 177 -52.42 4.21 5.79
N LYS A 178 -53.42 4.21 6.68
CA LYS A 178 -54.02 2.96 7.22
C LYS A 178 -54.66 2.10 6.12
N ASN A 179 -55.04 2.70 5.00
CA ASN A 179 -55.70 2.00 3.89
C ASN A 179 -54.73 1.68 2.74
N VAL A 180 -53.44 2.01 2.87
CA VAL A 180 -52.44 1.77 1.83
C VAL A 180 -51.59 0.55 2.20
N ILE A 181 -51.54 -0.42 1.28
CA ILE A 181 -50.64 -1.57 1.37
C ILE A 181 -49.57 -1.43 0.29
N PHE A 182 -48.30 -1.56 0.70
CA PHE A 182 -47.17 -1.60 -0.23
C PHE A 182 -46.71 -3.03 -0.44
N SER A 183 -46.50 -3.41 -1.70
CA SER A 183 -45.88 -4.68 -2.10
C SER A 183 -44.70 -4.41 -3.03
N ASP A 184 -43.61 -5.14 -2.85
CA ASP A 184 -42.43 -5.10 -3.74
C ASP A 184 -41.88 -6.51 -3.90
N GLU A 185 -41.25 -6.78 -5.04
CA GLU A 185 -40.62 -8.05 -5.35
C GLU A 185 -39.10 -7.95 -5.18
N LYS A 186 -38.51 -8.92 -4.47
CA LYS A 186 -37.07 -8.96 -4.25
C LYS A 186 -36.48 -10.28 -4.70
N ILE A 187 -35.44 -10.20 -5.53
CA ILE A 187 -34.62 -11.34 -5.91
C ILE A 187 -33.51 -11.54 -4.86
N PHE A 188 -33.51 -12.68 -4.17
CA PHE A 188 -32.46 -13.08 -3.24
C PHE A 188 -31.35 -13.83 -3.98
N ARG A 189 -30.15 -13.23 -4.08
CA ARG A 189 -28.95 -13.87 -4.67
C ARG A 189 -28.04 -14.39 -3.57
N LEU A 190 -27.42 -15.55 -3.78
CA LEU A 190 -26.50 -16.19 -2.81
C LEU A 190 -25.07 -15.64 -2.87
N ASP A 191 -24.73 -14.90 -3.92
CA ASP A 191 -23.36 -14.47 -4.23
C ASP A 191 -22.86 -13.30 -3.36
N GLY A 192 -23.70 -12.84 -2.42
CA GLY A 192 -23.43 -11.69 -1.57
C GLY A 192 -23.51 -10.35 -2.31
N PRO A 193 -23.55 -9.23 -1.56
CA PRO A 193 -23.62 -7.91 -2.15
C PRO A 193 -22.35 -7.61 -2.95
N HIS A 194 -22.53 -7.09 -4.17
CA HIS A 194 -21.42 -6.52 -4.93
C HIS A 194 -20.74 -5.44 -4.10
N GLY A 195 -19.42 -5.61 -3.92
CA GLY A 195 -18.62 -4.77 -3.02
C GLY A 195 -18.70 -3.28 -3.32
N TYR A 196 -18.25 -2.47 -2.37
CA TYR A 196 -18.25 -1.02 -2.51
C TYR A 196 -17.04 -0.53 -3.30
N ASN A 197 -17.26 0.37 -4.25
CA ASN A 197 -16.19 1.17 -4.82
C ASN A 197 -15.57 2.03 -3.71
N LYS A 198 -14.24 2.08 -3.66
CA LYS A 198 -13.51 2.87 -2.65
C LYS A 198 -12.90 4.08 -3.33
N THR A 199 -13.07 5.26 -2.73
CA THR A 199 -12.40 6.48 -3.17
C THR A 199 -11.56 7.10 -2.08
N TYR A 200 -10.57 7.88 -2.52
CA TYR A 200 -9.73 8.68 -1.66
C TYR A 200 -10.40 10.02 -1.42
N GLN A 201 -10.53 10.42 -0.16
CA GLN A 201 -11.08 11.71 0.23
C GLN A 201 -10.14 12.41 1.19
N ARG A 202 -10.10 13.75 1.12
CA ARG A 202 -9.38 14.57 2.10
C ARG A 202 -9.99 14.34 3.48
N MET A 203 -9.14 14.09 4.48
CA MET A 203 -9.53 14.15 5.88
C MET A 203 -10.04 15.57 6.16
N ARG A 204 -11.33 15.70 6.50
CA ARG A 204 -11.86 16.97 7.01
C ARG A 204 -11.28 17.11 8.42
N GLY A 205 -10.47 18.15 8.64
CA GLY A 205 -10.01 18.50 9.98
C GLY A 205 -11.21 18.70 10.89
N SER A 206 -11.14 18.11 12.07
CA SER A 206 -11.97 18.49 13.22
C SER A 206 -11.50 19.84 13.74
#